data_AF-A0A2P5LZN5-F1
#
_entry.id   AF-A0A2P5LZN5-F1
#
_cell.length_a   1.000
_cell.length_b   1.000
_cell.length_c   1.000
_cell.angle_alpha   90.00
_cell.angle_beta   90.00
_cell.angle_gamma   90.00
#
_symmetry.space_group_name_H-M   'P 1'
#
loop_
_entity.id
_entity.type
_entity.pdbx_description
1 polymer ?
#
loop_
_entity_poly.entity_id
_entity_poly.type
_entity_poly.pdbx_seq_one_letter_code
_entity_poly.pdbx_strand_id
1 'polypeptide(L)'
;MYLEKILALLAAALVAVGAGIGLTWLALNPTPRMADAGSGIAAPANGQVDKGSARQQIEALIASTPDYARYFARLRETFTADYEAAINDFATRLAQTKEEQSVDYYLSEAVRRIRTSRGALAAKAEPEPIARVFEKQLEVLQAVAREDKRMCVAFLYGATNLDFQRFAASRRQIVSDMALAGLEAIVSGQAKKIDRTAPTEADFRVLETALAARGLNKIEIDALLDGKMPTPPLEDARMCGAGQTYFEVLKTLPEPARTKVYGLALELMARS
;
A
#
# COMPACT_ATOMS: atom_id res chain seq x y z
N MET A 1 28.39 0.09 -11.60
CA MET A 1 27.69 -1.22 -11.53
C MET A 1 27.15 -1.61 -10.16
N TYR A 2 27.95 -1.81 -9.09
CA TYR A 2 27.42 -2.11 -7.73
C TYR A 2 26.51 -0.99 -7.18
N LEU A 3 26.95 0.25 -7.37
CA LEU A 3 26.16 1.42 -7.00
C LEU A 3 24.92 1.56 -7.88
N GLU A 4 24.98 1.19 -9.16
CA GLU A 4 23.90 1.38 -10.14
C GLU A 4 22.74 0.42 -9.93
N LYS A 5 22.98 -0.85 -9.58
CA LYS A 5 21.89 -1.80 -9.24
C LYS A 5 21.26 -1.49 -7.88
N ILE A 6 22.04 -1.03 -6.90
CA ILE A 6 21.53 -0.52 -5.61
C ILE A 6 20.79 0.82 -5.81
N LEU A 7 21.26 1.68 -6.73
CA LEU A 7 20.60 2.94 -7.13
C LEU A 7 19.34 2.69 -7.97
N ALA A 8 19.32 1.62 -8.77
CA ALA A 8 18.13 1.19 -9.50
C ALA A 8 17.06 0.71 -8.52
N LEU A 9 17.44 -0.02 -7.47
CA LEU A 9 16.53 -0.35 -6.36
C LEU A 9 16.12 0.86 -5.51
N LEU A 10 17.01 1.85 -5.30
CA LEU A 10 16.63 3.15 -4.72
C LEU A 10 15.56 3.88 -5.55
N ALA A 11 15.49 3.63 -6.86
CA ALA A 11 14.41 4.11 -7.73
C ALA A 11 13.19 3.17 -7.74
N ALA A 12 13.39 1.86 -7.54
CA ALA A 12 12.35 0.82 -7.52
C ALA A 12 11.50 0.76 -6.25
N ALA A 13 11.86 1.57 -5.25
CA ALA A 13 11.13 1.76 -4.00
C ALA A 13 9.73 2.35 -4.14
N LEU A 14 9.22 2.62 -5.35
CA LEU A 14 7.94 3.29 -5.54
C LEU A 14 6.77 2.31 -5.36
N VAL A 15 6.41 2.02 -4.11
CA VAL A 15 5.08 1.46 -3.74
C VAL A 15 4.26 2.52 -2.98
N ALA A 16 4.44 3.81 -3.28
CA ALA A 16 4.31 4.78 -2.19
C ALA A 16 3.98 6.23 -2.49
N VAL A 17 3.74 6.65 -3.75
CA VAL A 17 3.35 8.03 -4.01
C VAL A 17 2.19 8.06 -4.98
N GLY A 18 0.99 8.33 -4.45
CA GLY A 18 -0.19 8.43 -5.30
C GLY A 18 -1.38 9.24 -4.79
N ALA A 19 -1.41 9.79 -3.57
CA ALA A 19 -2.58 10.58 -3.11
C ALA A 19 -2.26 12.03 -2.72
N GLY A 20 -0.99 12.46 -2.81
CA GLY A 20 -0.60 13.83 -2.44
C GLY A 20 -0.90 14.89 -3.50
N ILE A 21 -0.92 14.52 -4.79
CA ILE A 21 -1.04 15.49 -5.90
C ILE A 21 -2.49 15.58 -6.44
N GLY A 22 -3.31 14.55 -6.28
CA GLY A 22 -4.71 14.59 -6.74
C GLY A 22 -5.64 15.47 -5.90
N LEU A 23 -5.31 15.71 -4.62
CA LEU A 23 -6.21 16.41 -3.69
C LEU A 23 -6.11 17.94 -3.73
N THR A 24 -5.06 18.53 -4.28
CA THR A 24 -5.05 19.97 -4.59
C THR A 24 -5.93 20.30 -5.80
N TRP A 25 -6.20 19.34 -6.68
CA TRP A 25 -7.05 19.53 -7.85
C TRP A 25 -8.55 19.36 -7.55
N LEU A 26 -8.90 18.46 -6.63
CA LEU A 26 -10.30 18.26 -6.18
C LEU A 26 -10.82 19.39 -5.29
N ALA A 27 -9.95 20.12 -4.59
CA ALA A 27 -10.33 21.32 -3.83
C ALA A 27 -10.70 22.52 -4.73
N LEU A 28 -10.37 22.46 -6.03
CA LEU A 28 -10.61 23.53 -7.00
C LEU A 28 -11.74 23.22 -7.99
N ASN A 29 -12.19 21.97 -8.10
CA ASN A 29 -13.25 21.55 -9.03
C ASN A 29 -14.18 20.51 -8.37
N PRO A 30 -15.25 20.92 -7.68
CA PRO A 30 -16.24 19.99 -7.15
C PRO A 30 -17.05 19.37 -8.32
N THR A 31 -17.02 18.04 -8.46
CA THR A 31 -17.99 17.34 -9.30
C THR A 31 -19.37 17.32 -8.63
N PRO A 32 -20.48 17.49 -9.38
CA PRO A 32 -21.82 17.37 -8.82
C PRO A 32 -22.10 15.94 -8.37
N ARG A 33 -22.61 15.80 -7.15
CA ARG A 33 -23.05 14.53 -6.54
C ARG A 33 -23.99 13.76 -7.48
N MET A 34 -23.68 12.49 -7.76
CA MET A 34 -24.72 11.52 -8.09
C MET A 34 -25.44 11.16 -6.79
N ALA A 35 -26.71 11.53 -6.71
CA ALA A 35 -27.60 11.17 -5.63
C ALA A 35 -27.89 9.67 -5.70
N ASP A 36 -27.50 8.92 -4.67
CA ASP A 36 -28.06 7.59 -4.43
C ASP A 36 -29.36 7.76 -3.64
N ALA A 37 -30.42 7.17 -4.19
CA ALA A 37 -31.76 7.19 -3.63
C ALA A 37 -31.89 6.14 -2.53
N GLY A 38 -32.35 6.56 -1.35
CA GLY A 38 -33.07 5.69 -0.42
C GLY A 38 -32.30 5.23 0.82
N SER A 39 -32.29 6.07 1.86
CA SER A 39 -32.63 5.71 3.24
C SER A 39 -32.60 6.99 4.08
N GLY A 40 -33.79 7.51 4.39
CA GLY A 40 -33.95 8.71 5.22
C GLY A 40 -33.52 8.45 6.65
N ILE A 41 -32.33 8.91 7.01
CA ILE A 41 -31.99 9.26 8.38
C ILE A 41 -32.04 10.78 8.45
N ALA A 42 -32.85 11.30 9.36
CA ALA A 42 -33.07 12.72 9.57
C ALA A 42 -31.72 13.47 9.64
N ALA A 43 -31.56 14.47 8.77
CA ALA A 43 -30.43 15.39 8.84
C ALA A 43 -30.49 16.17 10.16
N PRO A 44 -29.46 16.13 11.02
CA PRO A 44 -29.38 17.06 12.12
C PRO A 44 -29.15 18.46 11.55
N ALA A 45 -29.99 19.39 11.98
CA ALA A 45 -29.91 20.80 11.71
C ALA A 45 -28.53 21.38 12.10
N ASN A 46 -27.93 22.18 11.20
CA ASN A 46 -26.99 23.29 11.46
C ASN A 46 -26.12 23.23 12.73
N GLY A 47 -25.51 22.07 13.03
CA GLY A 47 -24.51 21.94 14.06
C GLY A 47 -23.15 22.28 13.47
N GLN A 48 -22.46 23.29 14.00
CA GLN A 48 -21.02 23.40 13.75
C GLN A 48 -20.39 22.07 14.16
N VAL A 49 -19.87 21.31 13.19
CA VAL A 49 -19.08 20.11 13.48
C VAL A 49 -17.81 20.58 14.20
N ASP A 50 -17.82 20.52 15.52
CA ASP A 50 -16.62 20.72 16.34
C ASP A 50 -15.71 19.48 16.26
N LYS A 51 -14.48 19.59 16.77
CA LYS A 51 -13.51 18.51 16.64
C LYS A 51 -13.92 17.23 17.39
N GLY A 52 -14.63 17.34 18.50
CA GLY A 52 -15.10 16.20 19.29
C GLY A 52 -16.21 15.44 18.55
N SER A 53 -17.20 16.16 18.01
CA SER A 53 -18.23 15.55 17.17
C SER A 53 -17.67 14.96 15.87
N ALA A 54 -16.71 15.65 15.23
CA ALA A 54 -15.98 15.12 14.06
C ALA A 54 -15.29 13.78 14.38
N ARG A 55 -14.60 13.70 15.52
CA ARG A 55 -13.93 12.46 15.95
C ARG A 55 -14.93 11.31 16.10
N GLN A 56 -16.03 11.54 16.81
CA GLN A 56 -17.05 10.52 17.04
C GLN A 56 -17.67 10.02 15.72
N GLN A 57 -17.93 10.93 14.77
CA GLN A 57 -18.44 10.57 13.45
C GLN A 57 -17.45 9.67 12.69
N ILE A 58 -16.16 10.00 12.70
CA ILE A 58 -15.11 9.22 12.04
C ILE A 58 -14.96 7.84 12.68
N GLU A 59 -14.90 7.77 14.02
CA GLU A 59 -14.77 6.51 14.75
C GLU A 59 -16.01 5.62 14.54
N ALA A 60 -17.22 6.20 14.49
CA ALA A 60 -18.44 5.47 14.17
C ALA A 60 -18.44 4.94 12.72
N LEU A 61 -17.96 5.73 11.76
CA LEU A 61 -17.84 5.29 10.37
C LEU A 61 -16.82 4.16 10.19
N ILE A 62 -15.69 4.22 10.90
CA ILE A 62 -14.71 3.13 10.92
C ILE A 62 -15.33 1.88 11.56
N ALA A 63 -16.01 2.03 12.69
CA ALA A 63 -16.64 0.92 13.41
C ALA A 63 -17.76 0.24 12.60
N SER A 64 -18.49 0.99 11.77
CA SER A 64 -19.54 0.45 10.89
C SER A 64 -19.01 -0.26 9.64
N THR A 65 -17.68 -0.27 9.43
CA THR A 65 -17.01 -0.98 8.33
C THR A 65 -16.10 -2.08 8.90
N PRO A 66 -16.62 -3.31 9.14
CA PRO A 66 -15.88 -4.38 9.83
C PRO A 66 -14.51 -4.68 9.22
N ASP A 67 -14.41 -4.65 7.89
CA ASP A 67 -13.16 -4.88 7.17
C ASP A 67 -12.05 -3.92 7.61
N TYR A 68 -12.36 -2.65 7.87
CA TYR A 68 -11.35 -1.65 8.26
C TYR A 68 -11.26 -1.46 9.77
N ALA A 69 -12.35 -1.71 10.51
CA ALA A 69 -12.38 -1.65 11.97
C ALA A 69 -11.26 -2.50 12.60
N ARG A 70 -11.00 -3.70 12.06
CA ARG A 70 -9.90 -4.57 12.52
C ARG A 70 -8.51 -3.95 12.38
N TYR A 71 -8.23 -3.24 11.28
CA TYR A 71 -6.96 -2.54 11.08
C TYR A 71 -6.78 -1.44 12.13
N PHE A 72 -7.80 -0.61 12.32
CA PHE A 72 -7.75 0.48 13.29
C PHE A 72 -7.68 -0.02 14.74
N ALA A 73 -8.37 -1.11 15.07
CA ALA A 73 -8.26 -1.75 16.38
C ALA A 73 -6.83 -2.23 16.63
N ARG A 74 -6.22 -2.90 15.65
CA ARG A 74 -4.83 -3.37 15.74
C ARG A 74 -3.82 -2.23 15.82
N LEU A 75 -4.01 -1.18 15.03
CA LEU A 75 -3.19 0.03 15.08
C LEU A 75 -3.27 0.70 16.46
N ARG A 76 -4.48 0.80 17.05
CA ARG A 76 -4.67 1.36 18.39
C ARG A 76 -4.00 0.52 19.48
N GLU A 77 -4.08 -0.81 19.37
CA GLU A 77 -3.47 -1.75 20.33
C GLU A 77 -1.94 -1.66 20.32
N THR A 78 -1.34 -1.52 19.15
CA THR A 78 0.12 -1.65 18.96
C THR A 78 0.85 -0.31 18.88
N PHE A 79 0.21 0.70 18.29
CA PHE A 79 0.76 2.03 18.07
C PHE A 79 -0.27 3.10 18.44
N THR A 80 -0.69 3.11 19.71
CA THR A 80 -1.74 4.01 20.22
C THR A 80 -1.48 5.48 19.85
N ALA A 81 -0.23 5.94 19.93
CA ALA A 81 0.11 7.33 19.59
C ALA A 81 -0.12 7.64 18.09
N ASP A 82 0.22 6.73 17.18
CA ASP A 82 -0.01 6.90 15.74
C ASP A 82 -1.51 6.84 15.40
N TYR A 83 -2.26 5.94 16.06
CA TYR A 83 -3.72 5.89 15.96
C TYR A 83 -4.34 7.23 16.38
N GLU A 84 -4.00 7.73 17.57
CA GLU A 84 -4.52 8.97 18.11
C GLU A 84 -4.17 10.18 17.23
N ALA A 85 -2.93 10.23 16.72
CA ALA A 85 -2.51 11.27 15.78
C ALA A 85 -3.32 11.23 14.47
N ALA A 86 -3.55 10.04 13.90
CA ALA A 86 -4.34 9.90 12.68
C ALA A 86 -5.80 10.35 12.88
N ILE A 87 -6.48 9.87 13.92
CA ILE A 87 -7.87 10.23 14.21
C ILE A 87 -8.00 11.74 14.51
N ASN A 88 -7.06 12.31 15.25
CA ASN A 88 -7.07 13.74 15.56
C ASN A 88 -6.89 14.61 14.31
N ASP A 89 -6.06 14.20 13.35
CA ASP A 89 -5.86 14.93 12.11
C ASP A 89 -7.08 14.82 11.20
N PHE A 90 -7.70 13.64 11.10
CA PHE A 90 -8.95 13.46 10.36
C PHE A 90 -10.09 14.30 10.94
N ALA A 91 -10.25 14.30 12.27
CA ALA A 91 -11.26 15.10 12.95
C ALA A 91 -11.01 16.60 12.80
N THR A 92 -9.74 17.04 12.85
CA THR A 92 -9.37 18.44 12.62
C THR A 92 -9.72 18.86 11.19
N ARG A 93 -9.38 18.03 10.19
CA ARG A 93 -9.74 18.30 8.79
C ARG A 93 -11.26 18.42 8.61
N LEU A 94 -12.02 17.43 9.08
CA LEU A 94 -13.48 17.44 8.97
C LEU A 94 -14.09 18.68 9.66
N ALA A 95 -13.60 19.04 10.85
CA ALA A 95 -14.07 20.23 11.55
C ALA A 95 -13.74 21.55 10.81
N GLN A 96 -12.63 21.61 10.08
CA GLN A 96 -12.20 22.80 9.34
C GLN A 96 -12.87 22.91 7.96
N THR A 97 -12.85 21.84 7.17
CA THR A 97 -13.33 21.86 5.78
C THR A 97 -14.80 21.55 5.66
N LYS A 98 -15.40 20.89 6.66
CA LYS A 98 -16.76 20.33 6.61
C LYS A 98 -16.96 19.32 5.47
N GLU A 99 -15.85 18.78 4.95
CA GLU A 99 -15.87 17.77 3.90
C GLU A 99 -15.67 16.39 4.52
N GLU A 100 -16.72 15.58 4.46
CA GLU A 100 -16.66 14.17 4.80
C GLU A 100 -15.75 13.41 3.83
N GLN A 101 -15.06 12.40 4.33
CA GLN A 101 -14.24 11.51 3.53
C GLN A 101 -14.72 10.07 3.70
N SER A 102 -14.43 9.22 2.72
CA SER A 102 -14.77 7.81 2.81
C SER A 102 -13.92 7.08 3.85
N VAL A 103 -14.43 5.95 4.34
CA VAL A 103 -13.66 5.07 5.22
C VAL A 103 -12.41 4.51 4.52
N ASP A 104 -12.47 4.34 3.19
CA ASP A 104 -11.34 3.95 2.34
C ASP A 104 -10.21 5.00 2.34
N TYR A 105 -10.58 6.29 2.35
CA TYR A 105 -9.63 7.39 2.50
C TYR A 105 -8.92 7.32 3.87
N TYR A 106 -9.67 7.13 4.95
CA TYR A 106 -9.09 7.06 6.30
C TYR A 106 -8.14 5.88 6.45
N LEU A 107 -8.48 4.70 5.92
CA LEU A 107 -7.55 3.57 5.90
C LEU A 107 -6.27 3.92 5.14
N SER A 108 -6.41 4.41 3.90
CA SER A 108 -5.26 4.74 3.05
C SER A 108 -4.31 5.73 3.73
N GLU A 109 -4.85 6.79 4.34
CA GLU A 109 -4.04 7.78 5.07
C GLU A 109 -3.40 7.21 6.34
N ALA A 110 -4.09 6.36 7.09
CA ALA A 110 -3.52 5.71 8.26
C ALA A 110 -2.37 4.75 7.88
N VAL A 111 -2.53 3.98 6.80
CA VAL A 111 -1.49 3.10 6.24
C VAL A 111 -0.30 3.92 5.75
N ARG A 112 -0.55 5.02 5.02
CA ARG A 112 0.51 5.92 4.57
C ARG A 112 1.31 6.47 5.75
N ARG A 113 0.62 6.96 6.78
CA ARG A 113 1.26 7.50 7.99
C ARG A 113 2.15 6.46 8.68
N ILE A 114 1.63 5.26 8.95
CA ILE A 114 2.41 4.23 9.66
C ILE A 114 3.59 3.75 8.82
N ARG A 115 3.43 3.67 7.49
CA ARG A 115 4.52 3.33 6.56
C ARG A 115 5.63 4.38 6.60
N THR A 116 5.28 5.67 6.54
CA THR A 116 6.27 6.76 6.58
C THR A 116 6.94 6.86 7.95
N SER A 117 6.21 6.71 9.06
CA SER A 117 6.78 6.86 10.40
C SER A 117 7.54 5.62 10.88
N ARG A 118 7.10 4.41 10.49
CA ARG A 118 7.56 3.14 11.05
C ARG A 118 7.85 2.04 10.03
N GLY A 119 7.64 2.28 8.74
CA GLY A 119 7.76 1.24 7.70
C GLY A 119 9.12 0.55 7.65
N ALA A 120 10.20 1.26 8.00
CA ALA A 120 11.54 0.67 8.07
C ALA A 120 11.67 -0.45 9.11
N LEU A 121 10.75 -0.53 10.08
CA LEU A 121 10.69 -1.65 11.02
C LEU A 121 10.24 -2.94 10.33
N ALA A 122 9.36 -2.88 9.32
CA ALA A 122 8.88 -4.08 8.62
C ALA A 122 10.04 -4.90 8.02
N ALA A 123 11.10 -4.24 7.52
CA ALA A 123 12.30 -4.89 7.02
C ALA A 123 13.07 -5.71 8.08
N LYS A 124 12.78 -5.50 9.37
CA LYS A 124 13.41 -6.15 10.53
C LYS A 124 12.54 -7.21 11.19
N ALA A 125 11.38 -7.51 10.62
CA ALA A 125 10.45 -8.50 11.13
C ALA A 125 10.92 -9.94 10.92
N GLU A 126 10.22 -10.92 11.49
CA GLU A 126 10.48 -12.34 11.24
C GLU A 126 10.18 -12.73 9.77
N PRO A 127 10.74 -13.86 9.29
CA PRO A 127 10.54 -14.31 7.90
C PRO A 127 9.07 -14.42 7.48
N GLU A 128 8.22 -14.98 8.34
CA GLU A 128 6.80 -15.20 8.04
C GLU A 128 6.01 -13.90 7.90
N PRO A 129 6.02 -12.94 8.86
CA PRO A 129 5.35 -11.65 8.70
C PRO A 129 5.76 -10.90 7.44
N ILE A 130 7.05 -10.91 7.11
CA ILE A 130 7.53 -10.27 5.87
C ILE A 130 6.96 -10.98 4.64
N ALA A 131 7.04 -12.31 4.58
CA ALA A 131 6.51 -13.06 3.44
C ALA A 131 5.01 -12.81 3.23
N ARG A 132 4.25 -12.65 4.32
CA ARG A 132 2.82 -12.35 4.28
C ARG A 132 2.51 -11.01 3.61
N VAL A 133 3.38 -10.01 3.73
CA VAL A 133 3.23 -8.72 3.03
C VAL A 133 3.22 -8.93 1.52
N PHE A 134 4.20 -9.66 0.99
CA PHE A 134 4.33 -9.93 -0.45
C PHE A 134 3.23 -10.85 -0.97
N GLU A 135 2.78 -11.80 -0.15
CA GLU A 135 1.62 -12.65 -0.47
C GLU A 135 0.34 -11.81 -0.64
N LYS A 136 0.06 -10.89 0.30
CA LYS A 136 -1.13 -10.04 0.22
C LYS A 136 -1.03 -8.98 -0.88
N GLN A 137 0.17 -8.48 -1.17
CA GLN A 137 0.39 -7.63 -2.35
C GLN A 137 0.11 -8.38 -3.65
N LEU A 138 0.53 -9.65 -3.77
CA LEU A 138 0.21 -10.48 -4.93
C LEU A 138 -1.31 -10.71 -5.06
N GLU A 139 -2.00 -10.98 -3.95
CA GLU A 139 -3.46 -11.16 -3.96
C GLU A 139 -4.19 -9.92 -4.50
N VAL A 140 -3.82 -8.73 -4.02
CA VAL A 140 -4.38 -7.46 -4.53
C VAL A 140 -4.00 -7.23 -5.99
N LEU A 141 -2.73 -7.43 -6.36
CA LEU A 141 -2.27 -7.30 -7.75
C LEU A 141 -3.05 -8.21 -8.69
N GLN A 142 -3.29 -9.48 -8.30
CA GLN A 142 -4.07 -10.43 -9.08
C GLN A 142 -5.55 -10.04 -9.18
N ALA A 143 -6.13 -9.47 -8.13
CA ALA A 143 -7.50 -8.97 -8.17
C ALA A 143 -7.62 -7.75 -9.10
N VAL A 144 -6.73 -6.77 -8.96
CA VAL A 144 -6.65 -5.60 -9.84
C VAL A 144 -6.45 -6.03 -11.30
N ALA A 145 -5.55 -6.97 -11.56
CA ALA A 145 -5.26 -7.47 -12.90
C ALA A 145 -6.48 -8.08 -13.61
N ARG A 146 -7.49 -8.58 -12.88
CA ARG A 146 -8.72 -9.11 -13.48
C ARG A 146 -9.68 -8.01 -13.92
N GLU A 147 -9.56 -6.83 -13.31
CA GLU A 147 -10.46 -5.70 -13.56
C GLU A 147 -9.85 -4.71 -14.57
N ASP A 148 -8.58 -4.33 -14.37
CA ASP A 148 -7.89 -3.35 -15.23
C ASP A 148 -6.37 -3.57 -15.24
N LYS A 149 -5.81 -3.81 -16.43
CA LYS A 149 -4.36 -4.03 -16.62
C LYS A 149 -3.53 -2.77 -16.39
N ARG A 150 -4.06 -1.61 -16.76
CA ARG A 150 -3.40 -0.32 -16.52
C ARG A 150 -3.36 -0.01 -15.03
N MET A 151 -4.46 -0.27 -14.31
CA MET A 151 -4.49 -0.15 -12.86
C MET A 151 -3.52 -1.12 -12.18
N CYS A 152 -3.35 -2.33 -12.73
CA CYS A 152 -2.36 -3.31 -12.25
C CYS A 152 -0.93 -2.78 -12.37
N VAL A 153 -0.58 -2.19 -13.52
CA VAL A 153 0.73 -1.55 -13.72
C VAL A 153 0.89 -0.35 -12.79
N ALA A 154 -0.14 0.49 -12.63
CA ALA A 154 -0.10 1.61 -11.70
C ALA A 154 0.16 1.13 -10.26
N PHE A 155 -0.53 0.08 -9.80
CA PHE A 155 -0.31 -0.52 -8.49
C PHE A 155 1.10 -1.09 -8.34
N LEU A 156 1.62 -1.77 -9.37
CA LEU A 156 2.99 -2.31 -9.38
C LEU A 156 4.06 -1.22 -9.18
N TYR A 157 3.84 -0.03 -9.74
CA TYR A 157 4.72 1.14 -9.60
C TYR A 157 4.25 2.12 -8.51
N GLY A 158 3.39 1.68 -7.59
CA GLY A 158 3.00 2.46 -6.40
C GLY A 158 2.12 3.67 -6.66
N ALA A 159 1.54 3.78 -7.85
CA ALA A 159 0.56 4.79 -8.19
C ALA A 159 -0.85 4.31 -7.85
N THR A 160 -1.51 5.03 -6.95
CA THR A 160 -2.93 4.83 -6.61
C THR A 160 -3.73 6.01 -7.15
N ASN A 161 -4.57 5.80 -8.16
CA ASN A 161 -5.45 6.84 -8.69
C ASN A 161 -6.89 6.67 -8.17
N LEU A 162 -7.83 7.47 -8.67
CA LEU A 162 -9.26 7.35 -8.35
C LEU A 162 -9.83 5.97 -8.70
N ASP A 163 -9.25 5.26 -9.67
CA ASP A 163 -9.69 3.92 -10.06
C ASP A 163 -9.34 2.91 -8.96
N PHE A 164 -8.16 3.04 -8.35
CA PHE A 164 -7.79 2.21 -7.21
C PHE A 164 -8.70 2.45 -5.99
N GLN A 165 -9.17 3.68 -5.76
CA GLN A 165 -10.13 3.95 -4.69
C GLN A 165 -11.47 3.23 -4.93
N ARG A 166 -11.96 3.22 -6.17
CA ARG A 166 -13.18 2.48 -6.54
C ARG A 166 -13.00 0.98 -6.37
N PHE A 167 -11.85 0.45 -6.80
CA PHE A 167 -11.47 -0.95 -6.55
C PHE A 167 -11.45 -1.26 -5.05
N ALA A 168 -10.79 -0.41 -4.24
CA ALA A 168 -10.70 -0.64 -2.80
C ALA A 168 -12.08 -0.66 -2.13
N ALA A 169 -12.98 0.24 -2.53
CA ALA A 169 -14.34 0.28 -2.00
C ALA A 169 -15.15 -0.99 -2.31
N SER A 170 -14.92 -1.65 -3.46
CA SER A 170 -15.59 -2.92 -3.82
C SER A 170 -14.85 -4.17 -3.31
N ARG A 171 -13.60 -4.01 -2.82
CA ARG A 171 -12.70 -5.09 -2.41
C ARG A 171 -12.07 -4.85 -1.03
N ARG A 172 -12.81 -4.23 -0.12
CA ARG A 172 -12.31 -3.78 1.19
C ARG A 172 -11.59 -4.87 1.98
N GLN A 173 -12.11 -6.10 1.97
CA GLN A 173 -11.50 -7.22 2.68
C GLN A 173 -10.04 -7.47 2.26
N ILE A 174 -9.74 -7.58 0.95
CA ILE A 174 -8.37 -7.89 0.49
C ILE A 174 -7.43 -6.69 0.65
N VAL A 175 -7.93 -5.46 0.51
CA VAL A 175 -7.13 -4.24 0.75
C VAL A 175 -6.78 -4.13 2.23
N SER A 176 -7.74 -4.43 3.10
CA SER A 176 -7.53 -4.45 4.54
C SER A 176 -6.60 -5.58 5.00
N ASP A 177 -6.71 -6.77 4.41
CA ASP A 177 -5.78 -7.88 4.67
C ASP A 177 -4.34 -7.47 4.34
N MET A 178 -4.14 -6.76 3.22
CA MET A 178 -2.84 -6.22 2.83
C MET A 178 -2.34 -5.15 3.81
N ALA A 179 -3.21 -4.23 4.24
CA ALA A 179 -2.87 -3.21 5.24
C ALA A 179 -2.47 -3.84 6.58
N LEU A 180 -3.21 -4.84 7.04
CA LEU A 180 -2.90 -5.59 8.26
C LEU A 180 -1.58 -6.36 8.15
N ALA A 181 -1.31 -7.02 7.02
CA ALA A 181 -0.02 -7.71 6.83
C ALA A 181 1.16 -6.75 6.96
N GLY A 182 1.06 -5.55 6.38
CA GLY A 182 2.05 -4.49 6.55
C GLY A 182 2.22 -4.06 8.00
N LEU A 183 1.11 -3.87 8.72
CA LEU A 183 1.14 -3.50 10.14
C LEU A 183 1.77 -4.60 11.02
N GLU A 184 1.41 -5.87 10.82
CA GLU A 184 2.00 -6.99 11.57
C GLU A 184 3.50 -7.14 11.31
N ALA A 185 3.95 -6.88 10.07
CA ALA A 185 5.39 -6.83 9.80
C ALA A 185 6.05 -5.69 10.60
N ILE A 186 5.47 -4.50 10.65
CA ILE A 186 6.02 -3.40 11.48
C ILE A 186 6.08 -3.80 12.96
N VAL A 187 5.03 -4.43 13.49
CA VAL A 187 4.96 -4.91 14.89
C VAL A 187 6.02 -5.96 15.17
N SER A 188 6.13 -7.00 14.34
CA SER A 188 7.17 -8.03 14.44
C SER A 188 8.56 -7.41 14.38
N GLY A 189 8.78 -6.46 13.46
CA GLY A 189 10.05 -5.77 13.31
C GLY A 189 10.44 -4.91 14.51
N GLN A 190 9.48 -4.27 15.17
CA GLN A 190 9.71 -3.55 16.41
C GLN A 190 10.16 -4.48 17.54
N ALA A 191 9.53 -5.65 17.64
CA ALA A 191 9.82 -6.63 18.68
C ALA A 191 11.14 -7.36 18.44
N LYS A 192 11.41 -7.76 17.19
CA LYS A 192 12.47 -8.72 16.84
C LYS A 192 13.76 -8.05 16.38
N LYS A 193 13.66 -6.91 15.69
CA LYS A 193 14.79 -6.08 15.25
C LYS A 193 15.88 -6.89 14.53
N ILE A 194 15.48 -7.85 13.69
CA ILE A 194 16.43 -8.70 12.96
C ILE A 194 17.24 -7.83 12.01
N ASP A 195 18.56 -7.86 12.17
CA ASP A 195 19.48 -7.20 11.25
C ASP A 195 19.77 -8.14 10.07
N ARG A 196 19.41 -7.69 8.87
CA ARG A 196 19.57 -8.47 7.64
C ARG A 196 20.72 -7.90 6.85
N THR A 197 21.60 -8.78 6.41
CA THR A 197 22.58 -8.40 5.40
C THR A 197 21.86 -8.03 4.10
N ALA A 198 22.35 -7.02 3.40
CA ALA A 198 21.81 -6.65 2.11
C ALA A 198 21.90 -7.84 1.12
N PRO A 199 20.94 -7.97 0.18
CA PRO A 199 21.06 -8.94 -0.91
C PRO A 199 22.36 -8.75 -1.69
N THR A 200 23.02 -9.86 -1.99
CA THR A 200 24.21 -9.89 -2.83
C THR A 200 23.84 -10.03 -4.30
N GLU A 201 24.80 -9.83 -5.21
CA GLU A 201 24.61 -10.12 -6.63
C GLU A 201 24.22 -11.58 -6.88
N ALA A 202 24.73 -12.52 -6.07
CA ALA A 202 24.34 -13.92 -6.16
C ALA A 202 22.86 -14.10 -5.82
N ASP A 203 22.34 -13.41 -4.80
CA ASP A 203 20.92 -13.45 -4.42
C ASP A 203 20.04 -12.93 -5.58
N PHE A 204 20.45 -11.85 -6.26
CA PHE A 204 19.72 -11.34 -7.43
C PHE A 204 19.82 -12.22 -8.66
N ARG A 205 20.97 -12.85 -8.93
CA ARG A 205 21.10 -13.79 -10.05
C ARG A 205 20.18 -15.00 -9.90
N VAL A 206 19.95 -15.47 -8.67
CA VAL A 206 18.97 -16.54 -8.41
C VAL A 206 17.56 -16.08 -8.78
N LEU A 207 17.20 -14.84 -8.43
CA LEU A 207 15.91 -14.25 -8.82
C LEU A 207 15.80 -14.05 -10.34
N GLU A 208 16.78 -13.41 -10.99
CA GLU A 208 16.83 -13.21 -12.45
C GLU A 208 16.70 -14.54 -13.20
N THR A 209 17.43 -15.58 -12.77
CA THR A 209 17.36 -16.93 -13.36
C THR A 209 15.99 -17.55 -13.19
N ALA A 210 15.38 -17.42 -12.01
CA ALA A 210 14.05 -17.96 -11.74
C ALA A 210 12.95 -17.22 -12.53
N LEU A 211 13.08 -15.91 -12.74
CA LEU A 211 12.18 -15.13 -13.60
C LEU A 211 12.30 -15.55 -15.07
N ALA A 212 13.54 -15.69 -15.56
CA ALA A 212 13.80 -16.16 -16.93
C ALA A 212 13.25 -17.58 -17.15
N ALA A 213 13.38 -18.48 -16.18
CA ALA A 213 12.80 -19.82 -16.21
C ALA A 213 11.26 -19.81 -16.24
N ARG A 214 10.61 -18.72 -15.80
CA ARG A 214 9.17 -18.48 -15.94
C ARG A 214 8.78 -17.76 -17.23
N GLY A 215 9.74 -17.53 -18.13
CA GLY A 215 9.51 -16.98 -19.46
C GLY A 215 9.63 -15.46 -19.56
N LEU A 216 10.08 -14.77 -18.51
CA LEU A 216 10.33 -13.33 -18.59
C LEU A 216 11.62 -13.07 -19.38
N ASN A 217 11.58 -12.07 -20.26
CA ASN A 217 12.75 -11.61 -20.99
C ASN A 217 13.52 -10.55 -20.21
N LYS A 218 14.68 -10.16 -20.74
CA LYS A 218 15.57 -9.19 -20.09
C LYS A 218 14.89 -7.83 -19.83
N ILE A 219 14.09 -7.31 -20.75
CA ILE A 219 13.45 -6.00 -20.61
C ILE A 219 12.42 -6.03 -19.46
N GLU A 220 11.65 -7.11 -19.34
CA GLU A 220 10.68 -7.30 -18.26
C GLU A 220 11.39 -7.46 -16.91
N ILE A 221 12.45 -8.27 -16.85
CA ILE A 221 13.24 -8.47 -15.64
C ILE A 221 13.88 -7.16 -15.19
N ASP A 222 14.53 -6.43 -16.09
CA ASP A 222 15.16 -5.14 -15.78
C ASP A 222 14.09 -4.13 -15.31
N ALA A 223 12.92 -4.06 -15.96
CA ALA A 223 11.82 -3.18 -15.55
C ALA A 223 11.29 -3.46 -14.14
N LEU A 224 11.29 -4.73 -13.70
CA LEU A 224 10.86 -5.16 -12.37
C LEU A 224 11.93 -4.92 -11.31
N LEU A 225 13.19 -5.22 -11.61
CA LEU A 225 14.29 -5.12 -10.64
C LEU A 225 14.79 -3.68 -10.49
N ASP A 226 14.79 -2.91 -11.56
CA ASP A 226 15.15 -1.48 -11.53
C ASP A 226 13.96 -0.62 -11.10
N GLY A 227 12.75 -1.18 -11.08
CA GLY A 227 11.48 -0.54 -10.76
C GLY A 227 11.26 0.78 -11.51
N LYS A 228 11.75 0.84 -12.74
CA LYS A 228 11.54 1.93 -13.68
C LYS A 228 10.66 1.41 -14.81
N MET A 229 9.72 2.24 -15.26
CA MET A 229 9.01 1.94 -16.50
C MET A 229 10.01 1.98 -17.67
N PRO A 230 10.01 0.94 -18.52
CA PRO A 230 10.90 0.90 -19.67
C PRO A 230 10.54 2.01 -20.68
N THR A 231 11.53 2.39 -21.50
CA THR A 231 11.35 3.36 -22.60
C THR A 231 11.72 2.68 -23.92
N PRO A 232 10.76 2.42 -24.84
CA PRO A 232 9.33 2.70 -24.71
C PRO A 232 8.63 1.81 -23.67
N PRO A 233 7.48 2.25 -23.11
CA PRO A 233 6.70 1.44 -22.17
C PRO A 233 6.28 0.10 -22.78
N LEU A 234 6.27 -0.95 -21.95
CA LEU A 234 5.66 -2.23 -22.31
C LEU A 234 4.13 -2.08 -22.31
N GLU A 235 3.47 -2.96 -23.04
CA GLU A 235 2.00 -3.07 -23.02
C GLU A 235 1.50 -3.47 -21.63
N ASP A 236 0.37 -2.89 -21.19
CA ASP A 236 -0.09 -2.99 -19.80
C ASP A 236 -0.36 -4.44 -19.38
N ALA A 237 -0.97 -5.28 -20.24
CA ALA A 237 -1.21 -6.68 -19.90
C ALA A 237 0.10 -7.45 -19.73
N ARG A 238 1.08 -7.18 -20.59
CA ARG A 238 2.42 -7.75 -20.52
C ARG A 238 3.16 -7.36 -19.23
N MET A 239 3.19 -6.07 -18.89
CA MET A 239 3.86 -5.59 -17.67
C MET A 239 3.15 -6.07 -16.40
N CYS A 240 1.81 -6.06 -16.40
CA CYS A 240 1.02 -6.62 -15.31
C CYS A 240 1.31 -8.12 -15.10
N GLY A 241 1.35 -8.92 -16.17
CA GLY A 241 1.70 -10.34 -16.11
C GLY A 241 3.12 -10.60 -15.60
N ALA A 242 4.08 -9.77 -16.02
CA ALA A 242 5.44 -9.80 -15.50
C ALA A 242 5.47 -9.51 -13.99
N GLY A 243 4.73 -8.50 -13.52
CA GLY A 243 4.57 -8.20 -12.09
C GLY A 243 3.99 -9.35 -11.29
N GLN A 244 2.94 -10.01 -11.78
CA GLN A 244 2.37 -11.19 -11.12
C GLN A 244 3.40 -12.32 -11.02
N THR A 245 4.13 -12.59 -12.10
CA THR A 245 5.17 -13.60 -12.14
C THR A 245 6.31 -13.28 -11.17
N TYR A 246 6.68 -12.00 -11.03
CA TYR A 246 7.70 -11.55 -10.09
C TYR A 246 7.39 -11.93 -8.65
N PHE A 247 6.21 -11.57 -8.16
CA PHE A 247 5.77 -11.91 -6.81
C PHE A 247 5.63 -13.43 -6.62
N GLU A 248 5.15 -14.14 -7.65
CA GLU A 248 5.07 -15.61 -7.62
C GLU A 248 6.43 -16.29 -7.58
N VAL A 249 7.45 -15.72 -8.21
CA VAL A 249 8.83 -16.25 -8.18
C VAL A 249 9.48 -15.95 -6.83
N LEU A 250 9.32 -14.73 -6.30
CA LEU A 250 9.89 -14.34 -5.00
C LEU A 250 9.56 -15.36 -3.89
N LYS A 251 8.32 -15.88 -3.84
CA LYS A 251 7.92 -16.87 -2.82
C LYS A 251 8.68 -18.20 -2.94
N THR A 252 9.21 -18.52 -4.13
CA THR A 252 9.90 -19.79 -4.42
C THR A 252 11.40 -19.73 -4.20
N LEU A 253 11.96 -18.54 -3.99
CA LEU A 253 13.39 -18.40 -3.72
C LEU A 253 13.79 -19.10 -2.40
N PRO A 254 15.03 -19.62 -2.30
CA PRO A 254 15.57 -20.09 -1.03
C PRO A 254 15.43 -19.02 0.05
N GLU A 255 14.98 -19.41 1.24
CA GLU A 255 14.65 -18.48 2.32
C GLU A 255 15.75 -17.44 2.64
N PRO A 256 17.04 -17.80 2.68
CA PRO A 256 18.10 -16.81 2.93
C PRO A 256 18.15 -15.69 1.88
N ALA A 257 17.96 -16.00 0.60
CA ALA A 257 17.91 -14.99 -0.46
C ALA A 257 16.58 -14.22 -0.41
N ARG A 258 15.46 -14.95 -0.27
CA ARG A 258 14.11 -14.42 -0.23
C ARG A 258 13.93 -13.34 0.84
N THR A 259 14.36 -13.63 2.06
CA THR A 259 14.18 -12.72 3.20
C THR A 259 15.05 -11.47 3.11
N LYS A 260 16.24 -11.55 2.52
CA LYS A 260 17.06 -10.36 2.24
C LYS A 260 16.39 -9.48 1.18
N VAL A 261 15.91 -10.08 0.08
CA VAL A 261 15.23 -9.33 -1.00
C VAL A 261 13.98 -8.66 -0.47
N TYR A 262 13.16 -9.37 0.30
CA TYR A 262 11.99 -8.79 0.95
C TYR A 262 12.35 -7.66 1.92
N GLY A 263 13.38 -7.83 2.75
CA GLY A 263 13.85 -6.82 3.68
C GLY A 263 14.26 -5.53 2.96
N LEU A 264 15.07 -5.65 1.91
CA LEU A 264 15.47 -4.51 1.09
C LEU A 264 14.26 -3.82 0.46
N ALA A 265 13.33 -4.58 -0.13
CA ALA A 265 12.13 -4.01 -0.73
C ALA A 265 11.26 -3.26 0.30
N LEU A 266 11.07 -3.79 1.52
CA LEU A 266 10.34 -3.11 2.59
C LEU A 266 11.04 -1.84 3.09
N GLU A 267 12.37 -1.86 3.19
CA GLU A 267 13.15 -0.68 3.55
C GLU A 267 13.02 0.44 2.51
N LEU A 268 13.06 0.06 1.24
CA LEU A 268 12.87 0.96 0.11
C LEU A 268 11.45 1.57 0.13
N MET A 269 10.42 0.73 0.23
CA MET A 269 9.01 1.16 0.33
C MET A 269 8.74 2.07 1.54
N ALA A 270 9.58 2.08 2.57
CA ALA A 270 9.43 2.97 3.73
C ALA A 270 9.99 4.38 3.48
N ARG A 271 10.91 4.55 2.53
CA ARG A 271 11.63 5.82 2.27
C ARG A 271 10.99 6.67 1.16
N SER A 272 10.20 6.03 0.31
CA SER A 272 9.37 6.62 -0.76
C SER A 272 8.05 7.17 -0.23
#